data_AF-A0A7C4IG35-F1
#
_entry.id   AF-A0A7C4IG35-F1
#
_cell.length_a   1.000
_cell.length_b   1.000
_cell.length_c   1.000
_cell.angle_alpha   90.00
_cell.angle_beta   90.00
_cell.angle_gamma   90.00
#
_symmetry.space_group_name_H-M   'P 1'
#
loop_
_entity.id
_entity.type
_entity.pdbx_description
1 polymer ?
#
loop_
_entity_poly.entity_id
_entity_poly.type
_entity_poly.pdbx_seq_one_letter_code
_entity_poly.pdbx_strand_id
1 'polypeptide(L)' 'MAEPEKRAPRLVALCMLGCLLFNYPILALFNVPAAVFGIPVLYVYIFTAWALLIALMALTVERGGD' A
#
# COMPACT_ATOMS: atom_id res chain seq x y z
N MET A 1 6.60 -8.24 29.85
CA MET A 1 6.61 -9.25 28.77
C MET A 1 5.17 -9.41 28.31
N ALA A 2 4.93 -9.40 26.99
CA ALA A 2 3.62 -9.37 26.30
C ALA A 2 2.98 -7.99 26.04
N GLU A 3 3.50 -7.24 25.05
CA GLU A 3 2.65 -6.50 24.08
C GLU A 3 3.14 -6.63 22.60
N PRO A 4 3.62 -7.80 22.10
CA PRO A 4 3.85 -8.00 20.66
C PRO A 4 2.53 -8.12 19.87
N GLU A 5 1.40 -8.29 20.57
CA GLU A 5 0.06 -8.49 20.01
C GLU A 5 -0.45 -7.32 19.16
N LYS A 6 -0.10 -6.06 19.46
CA LYS A 6 -0.68 -4.90 18.75
C LYS A 6 0.09 -4.48 17.49
N ARG A 7 1.40 -4.76 17.42
CA ARG A 7 2.25 -4.39 16.28
C ARG A 7 2.17 -5.39 15.14
N ALA A 8 2.14 -6.69 15.45
CA ALA A 8 2.01 -7.76 14.47
C ALA A 8 0.77 -7.64 13.56
N PRO A 9 -0.47 -7.47 14.07
CA PRO A 9 -1.66 -7.36 13.24
C PRO A 9 -1.66 -6.11 12.37
N ARG A 10 -1.02 -5.02 12.82
CA ARG A 10 -0.93 -3.78 12.03
C ARG A 10 0.02 -3.91 10.84
N LEU A 11 1.13 -4.62 11.02
CA LEU A 11 2.04 -4.98 9.92
C LEU A 11 1.40 -5.99 8.95
N VAL A 12 0.66 -6.97 9.47
CA VAL A 12 -0.10 -7.94 8.66
C VAL A 12 -1.19 -7.24 7.84
N ALA A 13 -1.90 -6.27 8.42
CA ALA A 13 -2.89 -5.46 7.71
C ALA A 13 -2.24 -4.65 6.57
N LEU A 14 -1.07 -4.04 6.80
CA LEU A 14 -0.29 -3.35 5.76
C LEU A 14 0.15 -4.31 4.64
N CYS A 15 0.59 -5.52 5.02
CA CYS A 15 0.99 -6.55 4.06
C CYS A 15 -0.20 -7.03 3.21
N MET A 16 -1.35 -7.31 3.84
CA MET A 16 -2.59 -7.66 3.13
C MET A 16 -3.05 -6.52 2.22
N LEU A 17 -2.97 -5.27 2.68
CA LEU A 17 -3.32 -4.10 1.88
C LEU A 17 -2.41 -4.03 0.64
N GLY A 18 -1.10 -4.21 0.80
CA GLY A 18 -0.15 -4.29 -0.31
C GLY A 18 -0.47 -5.44 -1.27
N CYS A 19 -0.71 -6.65 -0.76
CA CYS A 19 -1.11 -7.80 -1.57
C CYS A 19 -2.43 -7.57 -2.35
N LEU A 20 -3.35 -6.79 -1.78
CA LEU A 20 -4.62 -6.44 -2.42
C LEU A 20 -4.42 -5.34 -3.48
N LEU A 21 -3.67 -4.28 -3.15
CA LEU A 21 -3.33 -3.19 -4.08
C LEU A 21 -2.53 -3.70 -5.29
N PHE A 22 -1.62 -4.65 -5.07
CA PHE A 22 -0.80 -5.26 -6.13
C PHE A 22 -1.41 -6.55 -6.71
N ASN A 23 -2.68 -6.83 -6.44
CA ASN A 23 -3.35 -8.02 -6.97
C ASN A 23 -3.66 -7.85 -8.46
N TYR A 24 -3.44 -8.90 -9.26
CA TYR A 24 -3.62 -8.88 -10.72
C TYR A 24 -4.99 -8.35 -11.18
N PRO A 25 -6.16 -8.78 -10.64
CA PRO A 25 -7.46 -8.21 -10.99
C PRO A 25 -7.61 -6.71 -10.74
N ILE A 26 -7.03 -6.16 -9.66
CA ILE A 26 -7.06 -4.71 -9.44
C ILE A 26 -6.16 -4.02 -10.46
N LEU A 27 -4.96 -4.55 -10.70
CA LEU A 27 -4.07 -4.04 -11.75
C LEU A 27 -4.73 -4.07 -13.12
N ALA A 28 -5.44 -5.15 -13.46
CA ALA A 28 -6.14 -5.31 -14.73
C ALA A 28 -7.24 -4.26 -14.93
N LEU A 29 -7.88 -3.83 -13.84
CA LEU A 29 -8.88 -2.75 -13.84
C LEU A 29 -8.27 -1.39 -14.20
N PHE A 30 -7.04 -1.13 -13.78
CA PHE A 30 -6.29 0.10 -14.10
C PHE A 30 -5.35 -0.04 -15.31
N ASN A 31 -5.17 -1.25 -15.84
CA ASN A 31 -4.42 -1.55 -17.06
C ASN A 31 -5.24 -1.20 -18.32
N VAL A 32 -5.80 0.01 -18.31
CA VAL A 32 -6.49 0.58 -19.45
C VAL A 32 -5.49 1.38 -20.31
N PRO A 33 -5.71 1.49 -21.62
CA PRO A 33 -4.89 2.33 -22.52
C PRO A 33 -5.15 3.84 -22.30
N ALA A 34 -5.45 4.25 -21.08
CA ALA A 34 -5.61 5.64 -20.69
C ALA A 34 -4.30 6.17 -20.12
N ALA A 35 -3.99 7.44 -20.43
CA ALA A 35 -2.82 8.13 -19.95
C ALA A 35 -3.21 9.45 -19.28
N VAL A 36 -2.59 9.75 -18.15
CA VAL A 36 -2.71 11.01 -17.41
C VAL A 36 -1.44 11.81 -17.69
N PHE A 37 -1.56 12.98 -18.31
CA PHE A 37 -0.41 13.79 -18.77
C PHE A 37 0.62 13.01 -19.64
N GLY A 38 0.14 12.01 -20.41
CA GLY A 38 1.01 11.16 -21.24
C GLY A 38 1.61 9.95 -20.51
N ILE A 39 1.37 9.80 -19.21
CA ILE A 39 1.83 8.67 -18.40
C ILE A 39 0.68 7.64 -18.27
N PRO A 40 0.89 6.35 -18.57
CA PRO A 40 -0.16 5.35 -18.42
C PRO A 40 -0.70 5.30 -16.98
N VAL A 41 -2.03 5.21 -16.84
CA VAL A 41 -2.74 5.22 -15.55
C VAL A 41 -2.19 4.15 -14.59
N LEU A 42 -1.81 2.99 -15.12
CA LEU A 42 -1.22 1.90 -14.35
C LEU A 42 0.02 2.33 -13.55
N TYR A 43 0.92 3.13 -14.15
CA TYR A 43 2.12 3.60 -13.45
C TYR A 43 1.77 4.58 -12.32
N VAL A 44 0.87 5.53 -12.59
CA VAL A 44 0.39 6.47 -11.58
C VAL A 44 -0.21 5.72 -10.39
N TYR A 45 -1.01 4.69 -10.67
CA TYR A 45 -1.58 3.82 -9.65
C TYR A 45 -0.50 3.10 -8.82
N ILE A 46 0.47 2.44 -9.47
CA ILE A 46 1.55 1.71 -8.80
C ILE A 46 2.35 2.63 -7.88
N PHE A 47 2.77 3.81 -8.36
CA PHE A 47 3.52 4.77 -7.57
C PHE A 47 2.70 5.31 -6.39
N THR A 48 1.41 5.60 -6.60
CA THR A 48 0.51 6.07 -5.54
C THR A 48 0.28 5.00 -4.47
N ALA A 49 0.02 3.76 -4.88
CA ALA A 49 -0.14 2.61 -3.99
C ALA A 49 1.12 2.37 -3.14
N TRP A 50 2.29 2.47 -3.77
CA TRP A 50 3.57 2.31 -3.10
C TRP A 50 3.84 3.43 -2.08
N ALA A 51 3.61 4.69 -2.47
CA ALA A 51 3.73 5.83 -1.55
C ALA A 51 2.75 5.72 -0.35
N LEU A 52 1.52 5.26 -0.59
CA LEU A 52 0.53 5.01 0.46
C LEU A 52 1.03 3.97 1.46
N LEU A 53 1.62 2.86 1.00
CA LEU A 53 2.21 1.85 1.89
C LEU A 53 3.35 2.41 2.73
N ILE A 54 4.24 3.21 2.14
CA ILE A 54 5.33 3.86 2.88
C ILE A 54 4.78 4.81 3.94
N ALA A 55 3.80 5.65 3.59
CA ALA A 55 3.17 6.57 4.53
C ALA A 55 2.48 5.82 5.68
N LEU A 56 1.75 4.75 5.38
CA LEU A 56 1.12 3.90 6.40
C LEU A 56 2.15 3.21 7.29
N MET A 57 3.29 2.80 6.73
CA MET A 57 4.39 2.21 7.49
C MET A 57 5.03 3.26 8.42
N ALA A 58 5.32 4.46 7.91
CA ALA A 58 5.85 5.58 8.71
C ALA A 58 4.90 5.93 9.88
N LEU A 59 3.61 6.13 9.61
CA LEU A 59 2.57 6.36 10.62
C LEU A 59 2.40 5.19 11.60
N THR A 60 2.84 3.99 11.23
CA THR A 60 2.80 2.82 12.10
C THR A 60 3.98 2.78 13.05
N VAL A 61 5.16 3.15 12.56
CA VAL A 61 6.38 3.26 13.35
C VAL A 61 6.29 4.43 14.32
N GLU A 62 5.85 5.60 13.86
CA GLU A 62 5.73 6.83 14.67
C GLU A 62 4.79 6.63 15.87
N ARG A 63 3.64 5.98 15.66
CA ARG A 63 2.66 5.68 16.73
C ARG A 63 3.10 4.60 17.72
N GLY A 64 4.20 3.90 17.47
CA GLY A 64 4.78 2.94 18.41
C GLY A 64 5.98 3.50 19.19
N GLY A 65 6.35 4.77 18.97
CA GLY A 65 7.46 5.43 19.64
C GLY A 65 7.10 6.19 20.92
N ASP A 66 5.81 6.39 21.18
CA ASP A 66 5.26 6.89 22.46
C ASP A 66 4.90 5.72 23.39
#